data_AF-A0A956D3D6-F1
#
_entry.id   AF-A0A956D3D6-F1
#
_cell.length_a   1.000
_cell.length_b   1.000
_cell.length_c   1.000
_cell.angle_alpha   90.00
_cell.angle_beta   90.00
_cell.angle_gamma   90.00
#
_symmetry.space_group_name_H-M   'P 1'
#
loop_
_entity.id
_entity.type
_entity.pdbx_description
1 polymer ?
#
loop_
_entity_poly.entity_id
_entity_poly.type
_entity_poly.pdbx_seq_one_letter_code
_entity_poly.pdbx_strand_id
1 'polypeptide(L)'
;MSAGRRYEFLFDLASGGMGLVSAATLSGERGFRRVVAVKRIRPDLADRPRFLELMAREANIASLVRHPGVVPVLELTEQDGELLLVMPLVEGVSLRKLCDAVDAHGGWFPESLACRILEEVADALAAAHEARDQDDAPAEIVHRDISPQNVLISFDGEVKVTDFGIAKVLEGATDVAVTRSGSVMGTPGYLAPE
;
A
#
# COMPACT_ATOMS: atom_id res chain seq x y z
N MET A 1 4.12 18.66 28.38
CA MET A 1 4.94 17.43 28.41
C MET A 1 5.31 17.14 26.97
N SER A 2 6.60 17.15 26.62
CA SER A 2 7.01 16.81 25.25
C SER A 2 6.54 15.37 24.99
N ALA A 3 5.61 15.19 24.06
CA ALA A 3 5.20 13.86 23.67
C ALA A 3 6.44 13.17 23.10
N GLY A 4 6.91 12.11 23.79
CA GLY A 4 8.03 11.32 23.28
C GLY A 4 7.70 10.75 21.90
N ARG A 5 8.74 10.43 21.14
CA ARG A 5 8.63 9.79 19.82
C ARG A 5 7.69 8.57 19.91
N ARG A 6 6.57 8.60 19.17
CA ARG A 6 5.53 7.57 19.19
C ARG A 6 5.88 6.38 18.30
N TYR A 7 6.65 6.60 17.24
CA TYR A 7 7.12 5.57 16.31
C TYR A 7 8.65 5.52 16.28
N GLU A 8 9.18 4.37 16.68
CA GLU A 8 10.61 4.05 16.60
C GLU A 8 10.85 3.08 15.44
N PHE A 9 11.57 3.52 14.41
CA PHE A 9 11.81 2.72 13.20
C PHE A 9 12.82 1.61 13.47
N LEU A 10 12.53 0.42 12.95
CA LEU A 10 13.34 -0.79 13.14
C LEU A 10 14.17 -1.09 11.88
N PHE A 11 13.50 -1.33 10.75
CA PHE A 11 14.12 -1.63 9.46
C PHE A 11 13.14 -1.39 8.32
N ASP A 12 13.67 -1.25 7.10
CA ASP A 12 12.87 -1.07 5.90
C ASP A 12 12.36 -2.42 5.36
N LEU A 13 11.08 -2.45 5.02
CA LEU A 13 10.37 -3.62 4.48
C LEU A 13 10.38 -3.61 2.95
N ALA A 14 10.15 -2.43 2.36
CA ALA A 14 10.06 -2.23 0.93
C ALA A 14 10.34 -0.76 0.58
N SER A 15 10.84 -0.53 -0.64
CA SER A 15 10.99 0.79 -1.24
C SER A 15 10.40 0.76 -2.65
N GLY A 16 9.62 1.78 -3.01
CA GLY A 16 8.90 1.87 -4.27
C GLY A 16 8.95 3.27 -4.88
N GLY A 17 8.07 3.53 -5.84
CA GLY A 17 8.06 4.77 -6.65
C GLY A 17 8.17 6.05 -5.82
N MET A 18 7.19 6.30 -4.94
CA MET A 18 7.20 7.47 -4.07
C MET A 18 7.45 7.17 -2.59
N GLY A 19 7.35 5.90 -2.19
CA GLY A 19 7.24 5.51 -0.78
C GLY A 19 8.34 4.57 -0.29
N LEU A 20 8.70 4.73 0.98
CA LEU A 20 9.48 3.78 1.78
C LEU A 20 8.57 3.21 2.86
N VAL A 21 8.45 1.89 2.93
CA VAL A 21 7.69 1.19 3.97
C VAL A 21 8.67 0.58 4.97
N SER A 22 8.52 0.92 6.24
CA SER A 22 9.40 0.45 7.32
C SER A 22 8.58 -0.19 8.44
N ALA A 23 9.15 -1.19 9.11
CA ALA A 23 8.63 -1.66 10.39
C ALA A 23 9.00 -0.66 11.49
N ALA A 24 8.05 -0.35 12.37
CA ALA A 24 8.28 0.53 13.51
C ALA A 24 7.58 0.03 14.77
N THR A 25 8.16 0.31 15.93
CA THR A 25 7.49 0.13 17.22
C THR A 25 6.62 1.36 17.50
N LEU A 26 5.31 1.16 17.51
CA LEU A 26 4.34 2.10 18.05
C LEU A 26 4.34 1.99 19.58
N SER A 27 4.61 3.09 20.28
CA SER A 27 4.52 3.22 21.74
C SER A 27 3.30 4.04 22.14
N GLY A 28 2.48 3.50 23.04
CA GLY A 28 1.30 4.17 23.59
C GLY A 28 1.39 4.39 25.10
N GLU A 29 0.28 4.82 25.69
CA GLU A 29 0.18 4.99 27.14
C GLU A 29 0.35 3.66 27.89
N ARG A 30 0.69 3.74 29.18
CA ARG A 30 0.77 2.60 30.11
C ARG A 30 1.68 1.45 29.62
N GLY A 31 2.71 1.77 28.83
CA GLY A 31 3.66 0.79 28.32
C GLY A 31 3.15 -0.03 27.13
N PHE A 32 2.04 0.37 26.50
CA PHE A 32 1.57 -0.26 25.27
C PHE A 32 2.64 -0.18 24.19
N ARG A 33 2.99 -1.33 23.58
CA ARG A 33 3.88 -1.40 22.43
C ARG A 33 3.34 -2.38 21.41
N ARG A 34 3.42 -2.02 20.12
CA ARG A 34 3.04 -2.87 18.99
C ARG A 34 3.95 -2.58 17.81
N VAL A 35 4.27 -3.60 17.02
CA VAL A 35 4.95 -3.40 15.73
C VAL A 35 3.91 -3.07 14.65
N VAL A 36 4.18 -2.02 13.89
CA VAL A 36 3.35 -1.53 12.79
C VAL A 36 4.19 -1.36 11.53
N ALA A 37 3.53 -1.35 10.37
CA ALA A 37 4.15 -0.88 9.14
C ALA A 37 3.87 0.61 8.98
N VAL A 38 4.87 1.36 8.53
CA VAL A 38 4.79 2.81 8.34
C VAL A 38 5.30 3.15 6.95
N LYS A 39 4.43 3.71 6.12
CA LYS A 39 4.78 4.24 4.80
C LYS A 39 5.11 5.72 4.94
N ARG A 40 6.26 6.10 4.39
CA ARG A 40 6.79 7.47 4.33
C ARG A 40 7.11 7.84 2.91
N ILE A 41 7.11 9.13 2.60
CA ILE A 41 7.66 9.61 1.33
C ILE A 41 9.18 9.43 1.37
N ARG A 42 9.75 8.97 0.25
CA ARG A 42 11.20 8.82 0.18
C ARG A 42 11.90 10.17 0.41
N PRO A 43 13.09 10.19 1.05
CA PRO A 43 13.80 11.44 1.35
C PRO A 43 14.04 12.34 0.12
N ASP A 44 14.27 11.75 -1.06
CA ASP A 44 14.50 12.51 -2.31
C ASP A 44 13.23 13.18 -2.89
N LEU A 45 12.06 12.87 -2.33
CA LEU A 45 10.75 13.39 -2.74
C LEU A 45 10.04 14.15 -1.61
N ALA A 46 10.54 14.08 -0.37
CA ALA A 46 9.89 14.59 0.83
C ALA A 46 9.62 16.11 0.79
N ASP A 47 10.51 16.89 0.16
CA ASP A 47 10.40 18.35 0.07
C ASP A 47 9.35 18.83 -0.97
N ARG A 48 8.67 17.91 -1.66
CA ARG A 48 7.70 18.29 -2.71
C ARG A 48 6.27 18.14 -2.18
N PRO A 49 5.53 19.25 -1.96
CA PRO A 49 4.19 19.23 -1.36
C PRO A 49 3.22 18.28 -2.06
N ARG A 50 3.32 18.17 -3.38
CA ARG A 50 2.51 17.25 -4.19
C ARG A 50 2.54 15.80 -3.68
N PHE A 51 3.69 15.29 -3.21
CA PHE A 51 3.78 13.90 -2.76
C PHE A 51 3.14 13.68 -1.39
N LEU A 52 3.16 14.71 -0.53
CA LEU A 52 2.44 14.69 0.75
C LEU A 52 0.93 14.69 0.50
N GLU A 53 0.44 15.50 -0.45
CA GLU A 53 -0.97 15.52 -0.86
C GLU A 53 -1.42 14.16 -1.43
N LEU A 54 -0.57 13.52 -2.24
CA LEU A 54 -0.84 12.19 -2.78
C LEU A 54 -0.96 11.13 -1.69
N MET A 55 -0.04 11.12 -0.72
CA MET A 55 -0.11 10.21 0.41
C MET A 55 -1.35 10.45 1.28
N ALA A 56 -1.67 11.72 1.56
CA ALA A 56 -2.87 12.04 2.33
C ALA A 56 -4.15 11.58 1.61
N ARG A 57 -4.21 11.75 0.29
CA ARG A 57 -5.33 11.27 -0.53
C ARG A 57 -5.41 9.74 -0.54
N GLU A 58 -4.27 9.05 -0.67
CA GLU A 58 -4.20 7.58 -0.57
C GLU A 58 -4.72 7.09 0.78
N ALA A 59 -4.30 7.71 1.88
CA ALA A 59 -4.77 7.38 3.22
C ALA A 59 -6.29 7.56 3.37
N ASN A 60 -6.83 8.68 2.88
CA ASN A 60 -8.26 8.97 2.96
C ASN A 60 -9.09 7.93 2.19
N ILE A 61 -8.72 7.61 0.96
CA ILE A 61 -9.43 6.61 0.15
C ILE A 61 -9.34 5.23 0.79
N ALA A 62 -8.13 4.79 1.17
CA ALA A 62 -7.95 3.48 1.79
C ALA A 62 -8.72 3.35 3.13
N SER A 63 -8.92 4.45 3.85
CA SER A 63 -9.70 4.46 5.10
C SER A 63 -11.20 4.22 4.94
N LEU A 64 -11.74 4.44 3.73
CA LEU A 64 -13.17 4.19 3.42
C LEU A 64 -13.45 2.71 3.18
N VAL A 65 -12.44 1.93 2.80
CA VAL A 65 -12.61 0.51 2.46
C VAL A 65 -12.52 -0.34 3.73
N ARG A 66 -13.64 -0.98 4.10
CA ARG A 66 -13.71 -1.89 5.24
C ARG A 66 -13.86 -3.33 4.76
N HIS A 67 -12.75 -4.04 4.66
CA HIS A 67 -12.74 -5.43 4.22
C HIS A 67 -11.61 -6.22 4.88
N PRO A 68 -11.80 -7.49 5.30
CA PRO A 68 -10.72 -8.29 5.88
C PRO A 68 -9.56 -8.52 4.89
N GLY A 69 -9.82 -8.52 3.59
CA GLY A 69 -8.81 -8.64 2.53
C GLY A 69 -8.13 -7.32 2.15
N VAL A 70 -8.35 -6.22 2.87
CA VAL A 70 -7.69 -4.92 2.62
C VAL A 70 -6.90 -4.52 3.86
N VAL A 71 -5.65 -4.08 3.66
CA VAL A 71 -4.83 -3.54 4.77
C VAL A 71 -5.46 -2.22 5.22
N PRO A 72 -5.96 -2.12 6.48
CA PRO A 72 -6.61 -0.90 6.93
C PRO A 72 -5.56 0.18 7.24
N VAL A 73 -5.97 1.44 7.07
CA VAL A 73 -5.23 2.59 7.61
C VAL A 73 -5.53 2.72 9.09
N LEU A 74 -4.51 2.71 9.95
CA LEU A 74 -4.68 2.98 11.37
C LEU A 74 -4.73 4.48 11.64
N GLU A 75 -3.81 5.22 11.05
CA GLU A 75 -3.75 6.68 11.15
C GLU A 75 -2.80 7.28 10.11
N LEU A 76 -3.08 8.53 9.75
CA LEU A 76 -2.15 9.42 9.06
C LEU A 76 -1.70 10.48 10.07
N THR A 77 -0.41 10.56 10.34
CA THR A 77 0.13 11.43 11.40
C THR A 77 1.46 12.05 10.99
N GLU A 78 1.93 13.03 11.75
CA GLU A 78 3.22 13.66 11.54
C GLU A 78 4.12 13.42 12.75
N GLN A 79 5.36 13.04 12.50
CA GLN A 79 6.38 12.94 13.54
C GLN A 79 7.71 13.45 12.99
N ASP A 80 8.35 14.36 13.73
CA ASP A 80 9.62 14.98 13.35
C ASP A 80 9.59 15.65 11.95
N GLY A 81 8.43 16.18 11.53
CA GLY A 81 8.24 16.79 10.20
C GLY A 81 8.02 15.79 9.06
N GLU A 82 7.95 14.48 9.34
CA GLU A 82 7.64 13.45 8.35
C GLU A 82 6.18 13.02 8.45
N LEU A 83 5.47 13.03 7.31
CA LEU A 83 4.14 12.45 7.20
C LEU A 83 4.25 10.91 7.20
N LEU A 84 3.54 10.27 8.13
CA LEU A 84 3.53 8.85 8.38
C LEU A 84 2.14 8.28 8.11
N LEU A 85 2.06 7.38 7.13
CA LEU A 85 0.88 6.53 6.95
C LEU A 85 1.09 5.22 7.70
N VAL A 86 0.37 5.03 8.80
CA VAL A 86 0.54 3.90 9.71
C VAL A 86 -0.52 2.84 9.42
N MET A 87 -0.09 1.59 9.31
CA MET A 87 -0.93 0.44 8.99
C MET A 87 -0.51 -0.77 9.85
N PRO A 88 -1.38 -1.79 10.02
CA PRO A 88 -0.95 -3.03 10.66
C PRO A 88 0.21 -3.64 9.88
N LEU A 89 1.21 -4.15 10.60
CA LEU A 89 2.22 -4.99 9.96
C LEU A 89 1.56 -6.31 9.58
N VAL A 90 1.50 -6.61 8.28
CA VAL A 90 1.13 -7.94 7.79
C VAL A 90 2.38 -8.81 7.86
N GLU A 91 2.39 -9.77 8.78
CA GLU A 91 3.47 -10.75 8.91
C GLU A 91 3.36 -11.77 7.77
N GLY A 92 4.16 -11.58 6.72
CA GLY A 92 4.04 -12.35 5.49
C GLY A 92 4.99 -11.89 4.39
N VAL A 93 4.64 -12.23 3.15
CA VAL A 93 5.38 -11.85 1.94
C VAL A 93 4.44 -11.32 0.87
N SER A 94 4.95 -10.52 -0.07
CA SER A 94 4.17 -10.18 -1.26
C SER A 94 3.99 -11.41 -2.16
N LEU A 95 2.87 -11.45 -2.90
CA LEU A 95 2.63 -12.47 -3.91
C LEU A 95 3.76 -12.49 -4.95
N ARG A 96 4.35 -11.33 -5.26
CA ARG A 96 5.55 -11.24 -6.10
C ARG A 96 6.70 -12.08 -5.56
N LYS A 97 7.05 -11.93 -4.28
CA LYS A 97 8.12 -12.71 -3.64
C LYS A 97 7.79 -14.19 -3.62
N LEU A 98 6.52 -14.55 -3.42
CA LEU A 98 6.07 -15.93 -3.47
C LEU A 98 6.25 -16.53 -4.88
N CYS A 99 5.84 -15.81 -5.93
CA CYS A 99 6.06 -16.22 -7.31
C CYS A 99 7.56 -16.37 -7.64
N ASP A 100 8.37 -15.37 -7.29
CA ASP A 100 9.83 -15.42 -7.52
C ASP A 100 10.46 -16.65 -6.83
N ALA A 101 9.98 -17.03 -5.64
CA ALA A 101 10.45 -18.20 -4.92
C ALA A 101 10.03 -19.52 -5.61
N VAL A 102 8.80 -19.62 -6.12
CA VAL A 102 8.35 -20.80 -6.89
C VAL A 102 9.18 -20.96 -8.16
N ASP A 103 9.39 -19.88 -8.90
CA ASP A 103 10.19 -19.87 -10.14
C ASP A 103 11.64 -20.28 -9.88
N ALA A 104 12.26 -19.76 -8.81
CA ALA A 104 13.63 -20.10 -8.43
C ALA A 104 13.83 -21.59 -8.11
N HIS A 105 12.77 -22.29 -7.70
CA HIS A 105 12.82 -23.74 -7.43
C HIS A 105 12.36 -24.59 -8.63
N GLY A 106 12.13 -23.98 -9.80
CA GLY A 106 11.63 -24.66 -11.00
C GLY A 106 10.23 -25.24 -10.82
N GLY A 107 9.47 -24.71 -9.85
CA GLY A 107 8.13 -25.14 -9.54
C GLY A 107 7.09 -24.49 -10.45
N TRP A 108 5.84 -24.89 -10.23
CA TRP A 108 4.67 -24.26 -10.83
C TRP A 108 3.76 -23.79 -9.70
N PHE A 109 3.20 -22.59 -9.85
CA PHE A 109 2.23 -22.10 -8.90
C PHE A 109 0.96 -22.95 -9.02
N PRO A 110 0.49 -23.64 -7.96
CA PRO A 110 -0.68 -24.49 -8.07
C PRO A 110 -1.90 -23.68 -8.50
N GLU A 111 -2.60 -24.14 -9.55
CA GLU A 111 -3.77 -23.43 -10.11
C GLU A 111 -4.85 -23.18 -9.06
N SER A 112 -5.10 -24.16 -8.18
CA SER A 112 -6.07 -24.03 -7.09
C SER A 112 -5.70 -22.90 -6.12
N LEU A 113 -4.42 -22.73 -5.81
CA LEU A 113 -3.94 -21.66 -4.95
C LEU A 113 -4.03 -20.30 -5.66
N ALA A 114 -3.69 -20.24 -6.95
CA ALA A 114 -3.83 -19.03 -7.75
C ALA A 114 -5.29 -18.57 -7.81
N CYS A 115 -6.23 -19.48 -8.10
CA CYS A 115 -7.67 -19.19 -8.10
C CYS A 115 -8.15 -18.69 -6.73
N ARG A 116 -7.69 -19.31 -5.64
CA ARG A 116 -8.07 -18.88 -4.29
C ARG A 116 -7.57 -17.47 -3.98
N ILE A 117 -6.33 -17.16 -4.33
CA ILE A 117 -5.76 -15.82 -4.11
C ILE A 117 -6.52 -14.79 -4.95
N LEU A 118 -6.82 -15.10 -6.21
CA LEU A 118 -7.56 -14.20 -7.09
C LEU A 118 -9.00 -13.97 -6.63
N GLU A 119 -9.65 -14.99 -6.07
CA GLU A 119 -10.97 -14.86 -5.45
C GLU A 119 -10.94 -13.86 -4.28
N GLU A 120 -9.98 -13.99 -3.36
CA GLU A 120 -9.85 -13.08 -2.22
C GLU A 120 -9.46 -11.65 -2.64
N VAL A 121 -8.62 -11.51 -3.67
CA VAL A 121 -8.31 -10.20 -4.26
C VAL A 121 -9.55 -9.58 -4.90
N ALA A 122 -10.34 -10.35 -5.65
CA ALA A 122 -11.54 -9.86 -6.32
C ALA A 122 -12.60 -9.40 -5.28
N ASP A 123 -12.78 -10.15 -4.21
CA ASP A 123 -13.67 -9.81 -3.10
C ASP A 123 -13.24 -8.50 -2.41
N ALA A 124 -11.93 -8.35 -2.13
CA ALA A 124 -11.36 -7.12 -1.59
C ALA A 124 -11.55 -5.90 -2.52
N LEU A 125 -11.39 -6.09 -3.83
CA LEU A 125 -11.60 -5.03 -4.82
C LEU A 125 -13.09 -4.69 -4.98
N ALA A 126 -13.99 -5.67 -4.89
CA ALA A 126 -15.44 -5.42 -4.89
C ALA A 126 -15.83 -4.52 -3.71
N ALA A 127 -15.32 -4.83 -2.51
CA ALA A 127 -15.54 -3.99 -1.33
C ALA A 127 -15.00 -2.56 -1.50
N ALA A 128 -13.91 -2.37 -2.24
CA ALA A 128 -13.43 -1.03 -2.57
C ALA A 128 -14.36 -0.31 -3.56
N HIS A 129 -14.80 -0.97 -4.63
CA HIS A 129 -15.72 -0.39 -5.61
C HIS A 129 -17.08 -0.01 -5.01
N GLU A 130 -17.54 -0.76 -4.00
CA GLU A 130 -18.80 -0.51 -3.28
C GLU A 130 -18.66 0.45 -2.10
N ALA A 131 -17.43 0.91 -1.80
CA ALA A 131 -17.18 1.80 -0.68
C ALA A 131 -17.97 3.12 -0.82
N ARG A 132 -18.39 3.65 0.33
CA ARG A 132 -19.13 4.90 0.45
C ARG A 132 -18.37 5.90 1.29
N ASP A 133 -18.56 7.18 1.00
CA ASP A 133 -17.98 8.26 1.77
C ASP A 133 -18.78 8.55 3.07
N GLN A 134 -18.36 9.57 3.81
CA GLN A 134 -19.00 9.99 5.06
C GLN A 134 -20.46 10.46 4.89
N ASP A 135 -20.87 10.82 3.67
CA ASP A 135 -22.20 11.31 3.32
C ASP A 135 -23.07 10.19 2.68
N ASP A 136 -22.61 8.93 2.78
CA ASP A 136 -23.22 7.72 2.21
C ASP A 136 -23.29 7.74 0.66
N ALA A 137 -22.50 8.58 -0.01
CA ALA A 137 -22.39 8.61 -1.46
C ALA A 137 -21.35 7.57 -1.96
N PRO A 138 -21.52 7.00 -3.17
CA PRO A 138 -20.51 6.13 -3.77
C PRO A 138 -19.15 6.84 -3.86
N ALA A 139 -18.10 6.23 -3.30
CA ALA A 139 -16.76 6.81 -3.29
C ALA A 139 -15.95 6.51 -4.57
N GLU A 140 -16.49 5.67 -5.47
CA GLU A 140 -15.91 5.29 -6.77
C GLU A 140 -14.42 4.90 -6.69
N ILE A 141 -14.07 4.15 -5.64
CA ILE A 141 -12.68 3.80 -5.34
C ILE A 141 -12.23 2.70 -6.29
N VAL A 142 -11.31 3.04 -7.18
CA VAL A 142 -10.61 2.07 -8.03
C VAL A 142 -9.16 1.99 -7.57
N HIS A 143 -8.64 0.78 -7.35
CA HIS A 143 -7.26 0.58 -6.88
C HIS A 143 -6.21 1.10 -7.86
N ARG A 144 -6.41 0.90 -9.17
CA ARG A 144 -5.56 1.38 -10.28
C ARG A 144 -4.10 0.90 -10.30
N ASP A 145 -3.72 0.03 -9.37
CA ASP A 145 -2.37 -0.51 -9.29
C ASP A 145 -2.36 -1.93 -8.71
N ILE A 146 -3.35 -2.73 -9.07
CA ILE A 146 -3.39 -4.11 -8.62
C ILE A 146 -2.26 -4.88 -9.31
N SER A 147 -1.33 -5.40 -8.52
CA SER A 147 -0.18 -6.18 -9.00
C SER A 147 0.29 -7.14 -7.89
N PRO A 148 1.08 -8.19 -8.20
CA PRO A 148 1.60 -9.10 -7.18
C PRO A 148 2.44 -8.42 -6.09
N GLN A 149 2.95 -7.21 -6.32
CA GLN A 149 3.67 -6.45 -5.30
C GLN A 149 2.73 -5.89 -4.22
N ASN A 150 1.47 -5.60 -4.60
CA ASN A 150 0.44 -4.98 -3.76
C ASN A 150 -0.56 -5.99 -3.19
N VAL A 151 -0.26 -7.29 -3.33
CA VAL A 151 -0.98 -8.39 -2.69
C VAL A 151 -0.02 -9.05 -1.72
N LEU A 152 -0.37 -9.04 -0.44
CA LEU A 152 0.38 -9.66 0.65
C LEU A 152 -0.29 -10.99 1.04
N ILE A 153 0.53 -12.01 1.28
CA ILE A 153 0.12 -13.30 1.81
C ILE A 153 0.68 -13.40 3.22
N SER A 154 -0.20 -13.40 4.23
CA SER A 154 0.21 -13.55 5.62
C SER A 154 0.66 -14.99 5.90
N PHE A 155 1.45 -15.20 6.95
CA PHE A 155 1.84 -16.54 7.38
C PHE A 155 0.67 -17.38 7.90
N ASP A 156 -0.42 -16.73 8.30
CA ASP A 156 -1.69 -17.38 8.66
C ASP A 156 -2.55 -17.73 7.42
N GLY A 157 -2.08 -17.40 6.22
CA GLY A 157 -2.73 -17.74 4.95
C GLY A 157 -3.76 -16.72 4.46
N GLU A 158 -3.83 -15.53 5.08
CA GLU A 158 -4.72 -14.47 4.63
C GLU A 158 -4.16 -13.73 3.40
N VAL A 159 -5.02 -13.37 2.45
CA VAL A 159 -4.67 -12.45 1.35
C VAL A 159 -5.07 -11.02 1.73
N LYS A 160 -4.13 -10.08 1.60
CA LYS A 160 -4.34 -8.66 1.89
C LYS A 160 -3.92 -7.78 0.71
N VAL A 161 -4.82 -6.94 0.24
CA VAL A 161 -4.56 -5.90 -0.76
C VAL A 161 -4.10 -4.63 -0.07
N THR A 162 -3.06 -3.98 -0.61
CA THR A 162 -2.44 -2.77 -0.06
C THR A 162 -2.14 -1.75 -1.18
N ASP A 163 -1.77 -0.52 -0.80
CA ASP A 163 -1.28 0.52 -1.72
C ASP A 163 -2.28 0.87 -2.85
N PHE A 164 -3.43 1.43 -2.48
CA PHE A 164 -4.43 1.96 -3.42
C PHE A 164 -3.80 3.13 -4.20
N GLY A 165 -3.19 2.81 -5.35
CA GLY A 165 -2.20 3.58 -6.09
C GLY A 165 -2.68 4.88 -6.74
N ILE A 166 -3.26 5.79 -5.97
CA ILE A 166 -3.69 7.13 -6.41
C ILE A 166 -2.53 7.94 -6.96
N ALA A 167 -1.32 7.73 -6.45
CA ALA A 167 -0.11 8.44 -6.88
C ALA A 167 0.17 8.33 -8.39
N LYS A 168 -0.10 7.16 -8.99
CA LYS A 168 0.15 6.90 -10.42
C LYS A 168 -0.78 7.67 -11.35
N VAL A 169 -1.98 8.03 -10.88
CA VAL A 169 -2.99 8.77 -11.66
C VAL A 169 -2.56 10.22 -11.87
N LEU A 170 -2.01 10.85 -10.83
CA LEU A 170 -1.73 12.28 -10.82
C LEU A 170 -0.37 12.62 -11.44
N GLU A 171 0.59 11.68 -11.41
CA GLU A 171 1.83 11.79 -12.21
C GLU A 171 1.55 11.74 -13.72
N GLY A 172 0.53 11.00 -14.17
CA GLY A 172 0.10 10.98 -15.57
C GLY A 172 -0.83 12.12 -15.99
N ALA A 173 -1.52 12.76 -15.04
CA ALA A 173 -2.56 13.76 -15.33
C ALA A 173 -2.07 15.22 -15.30
N THR A 174 -0.81 15.50 -14.94
CA THR A 174 -0.25 16.86 -14.95
C THR A 174 1.07 16.91 -15.69
N ASP A 175 1.11 17.66 -16.80
CA ASP A 175 2.32 17.99 -17.55
C ASP A 175 3.45 18.46 -16.62
N VAL A 176 4.53 17.67 -16.51
CA VAL A 176 5.90 17.99 -16.97
C VAL A 176 6.80 16.86 -16.48
N ALA A 177 6.97 15.84 -17.31
CA ALA A 177 8.27 15.48 -17.86
C ALA A 177 8.08 14.30 -18.81
N VAL A 178 8.28 14.60 -20.09
CA VAL A 178 8.84 13.66 -21.04
C VAL A 178 9.96 12.87 -20.35
N THR A 179 9.69 11.65 -19.88
CA THR A 179 10.73 10.65 -19.81
C THR A 179 11.07 10.34 -21.25
N ARG A 180 12.23 10.82 -21.68
CA ARG A 180 12.85 10.70 -23.02
C ARG A 180 13.21 9.23 -23.38
N SER A 181 12.38 8.27 -22.95
CA SER A 181 12.61 6.84 -23.07
C SER A 181 11.33 5.99 -23.24
N GLY A 182 10.18 6.58 -23.60
CA GLY A 182 9.00 5.79 -24.02
C GLY A 182 8.50 4.75 -23.01
N SER A 183 8.61 5.03 -21.71
CA SER A 183 8.16 4.12 -20.66
C SER A 183 6.65 4.25 -20.45
N VAL A 184 5.95 3.15 -20.75
CA VAL A 184 4.54 2.91 -20.47
C VAL A 184 4.28 3.01 -18.95
N MET A 185 3.26 3.76 -18.53
CA MET A 185 2.95 4.07 -17.12
C MET A 185 2.13 2.97 -16.45
N GLY A 186 2.72 2.29 -15.45
CA GLY A 186 2.16 1.17 -14.67
C GLY A 186 3.26 0.17 -14.32
N THR A 187 2.98 -0.89 -13.56
CA THR A 187 3.93 -2.02 -13.52
C THR A 187 3.86 -2.70 -14.88
N PRO A 188 4.93 -2.68 -15.71
CA PRO A 188 4.88 -3.23 -17.06
C PRO A 188 4.37 -4.68 -17.03
N GLY A 189 3.25 -4.95 -17.73
CA GLY A 189 2.54 -6.23 -17.71
C GLY A 189 1.20 -6.24 -16.96
N TYR A 190 0.86 -5.19 -16.19
CA TYR A 190 -0.39 -5.09 -15.41
C TYR A 190 -1.27 -3.91 -15.83
N LEU A 191 -1.01 -3.34 -17.00
CA LEU A 191 -1.79 -2.21 -17.50
C LEU A 191 -2.97 -2.66 -18.33
N ALA A 192 -4.09 -2.00 -18.09
CA ALA A 192 -5.27 -2.16 -18.89
C ALA A 192 -5.05 -1.51 -20.28
N PRO A 193 -5.52 -2.13 -21.36
CA PRO A 193 -5.28 -1.67 -22.73
C PRO A 193 -6.06 -0.41 -23.16
N GLU A 194 -7.09 -0.02 -22.40
CA GLU A 194 -7.96 1.14 -22.66
C GLU A 194 -7.31 2.50 -22.39
#